data_AF-F6ZJQ9-F1
#
_entry.id   AF-F6ZJQ9-F1
#
_cell.length_a   1.000
_cell.length_b   1.000
_cell.length_c   1.000
_cell.angle_alpha   90.00
_cell.angle_beta   90.00
_cell.angle_gamma   90.00
#
_symmetry.space_group_name_H-M   'P 1'
#
loop_
_entity.id
_entity.type
_entity.pdbx_description
1 polymer ?
#
loop_
_entity_poly.entity_id
_entity_poly.type
_entity_poly.pdbx_seq_one_letter_code
_entity_poly.pdbx_strand_id
1 'polypeptide(L)'
;MACSFIAASTNNCIVSKRTKGRFTLTGKVHEGDCSFSISNAQPADQGEYEFRIEAGSLKYSYSRYRLSVSVTDLPEPTISPVGELIAGKPITLTCTAHPAPQGCKGNITWGGRINIENISNYEREDQAGKVTSISDITVTPSQREHNSPLTCTVTYSGVSTNSSITLGVQCKFPLFLFFTHITYLLTSLYFKCLLICFGYIGSICCKVEL
;
A
#
# COMPACT_ATOMS: atom_id res chain seq x y z
N MET A 1 -0.84 13.33 -43.04
CA MET A 1 -1.13 14.69 -42.53
C MET A 1 -1.75 14.52 -41.15
N ALA A 2 -0.98 14.69 -40.07
CA ALA A 2 -1.51 14.57 -38.71
C ALA A 2 -2.34 15.83 -38.43
N CYS A 3 -3.61 15.65 -38.05
CA CYS A 3 -4.46 16.76 -37.64
C CYS A 3 -3.94 17.30 -36.30
N SER A 4 -3.33 18.48 -36.30
CA SER A 4 -2.88 19.14 -35.08
C SER A 4 -4.10 19.63 -34.29
N PHE A 5 -4.03 19.55 -32.96
CA PHE A 5 -5.08 20.03 -32.08
C PHE A 5 -4.49 20.86 -30.94
N ILE A 6 -5.29 21.74 -30.36
CA ILE A 6 -4.86 22.59 -29.25
C ILE A 6 -5.08 21.83 -27.94
N ALA A 7 -3.99 21.42 -27.30
CA ALA A 7 -4.02 20.61 -26.08
C ALA A 7 -4.38 21.45 -24.84
N ALA A 8 -3.82 22.64 -24.70
CA ALA A 8 -4.15 23.63 -23.67
C ALA A 8 -3.99 25.05 -24.24
N SER A 9 -4.78 25.99 -23.71
CA SER A 9 -4.72 27.40 -24.08
C SER A 9 -5.30 28.26 -22.95
N THR A 10 -4.88 29.52 -22.87
CA THR A 10 -5.53 30.55 -22.05
C THR A 10 -6.96 30.81 -22.50
N ASN A 11 -7.29 30.53 -23.77
CA ASN A 11 -8.66 30.51 -24.26
C ASN A 11 -9.21 29.07 -24.26
N ASN A 12 -9.98 28.72 -23.24
CA ASN A 12 -10.54 27.37 -23.09
C ASN A 12 -11.59 26.98 -24.15
N CYS A 13 -12.05 27.93 -24.99
CA CYS A 13 -13.01 27.65 -26.06
C CYS A 13 -12.38 26.95 -27.26
N ILE A 14 -11.08 27.17 -27.51
CA ILE A 14 -10.35 26.59 -28.65
C ILE A 14 -9.64 25.28 -28.31
N VAL A 15 -9.63 24.90 -27.02
CA VAL A 15 -9.03 23.65 -26.55
C VAL A 15 -9.82 22.45 -27.07
N SER A 16 -9.09 21.46 -27.58
CA SER A 16 -9.65 20.21 -28.08
C SER A 16 -10.49 19.52 -27.01
N LYS A 17 -11.64 18.95 -27.41
CA LYS A 17 -12.49 18.14 -26.52
C LYS A 17 -11.74 16.98 -25.86
N ARG A 18 -10.64 16.50 -26.47
CA ARG A 18 -9.82 15.39 -25.96
C ARG A 18 -9.14 15.73 -24.63
N THR A 19 -8.69 16.97 -24.47
CA THR A 19 -7.83 17.40 -23.36
C THR A 19 -8.50 18.46 -22.49
N LYS A 20 -9.66 18.99 -22.91
CA LYS A 20 -10.41 20.03 -22.21
C LYS A 20 -10.65 19.66 -20.75
N GLY A 21 -10.25 20.56 -19.84
CA GLY A 21 -10.36 20.37 -18.39
C GLY A 21 -9.26 19.51 -17.75
N ARG A 22 -8.55 18.69 -18.53
CA ARG A 22 -7.45 17.84 -18.04
C ARG A 22 -6.09 18.48 -18.21
N PHE A 23 -5.90 19.20 -19.32
CA PHE A 23 -4.68 19.90 -19.69
C PHE A 23 -4.85 21.38 -19.41
N THR A 24 -4.04 21.93 -18.52
CA THR A 24 -4.21 23.31 -18.05
C THR A 24 -2.89 24.03 -17.93
N LEU A 25 -2.85 25.28 -18.40
CA LEU A 25 -1.79 26.23 -18.03
C LEU A 25 -2.12 26.76 -16.64
N THR A 26 -1.33 26.39 -15.65
CA THR A 26 -1.52 26.78 -14.24
C THR A 26 -0.77 28.05 -13.88
N GLY A 27 0.26 28.38 -14.68
CA GLY A 27 1.07 29.58 -14.50
C GLY A 27 0.41 30.86 -15.01
N LYS A 28 0.94 31.99 -14.54
CA LYS A 28 0.55 33.31 -15.06
C LYS A 28 1.31 33.64 -16.35
N VAL A 29 0.73 33.24 -17.47
CA VAL A 29 1.36 33.35 -18.81
C VAL A 29 1.81 34.78 -19.14
N HIS A 30 1.05 35.81 -18.73
CA HIS A 30 1.41 37.22 -18.96
C HIS A 30 2.63 37.70 -18.15
N GLU A 31 2.94 37.03 -17.05
CA GLU A 31 4.13 37.26 -16.23
C GLU A 31 5.31 36.34 -16.65
N GLY A 32 5.14 35.58 -17.75
CA GLY A 32 6.14 34.65 -18.29
C GLY A 32 6.07 33.24 -17.70
N ASP A 33 5.20 32.99 -16.73
CA ASP A 33 5.01 31.66 -16.14
C ASP A 33 4.07 30.82 -17.00
N CYS A 34 4.66 29.88 -17.74
CA CYS A 34 3.97 28.96 -18.63
C CYS A 34 3.81 27.56 -18.01
N SER A 35 3.81 27.46 -16.68
CA SER A 35 3.61 26.19 -15.97
C SER A 35 2.36 25.48 -16.48
N PHE A 36 2.51 24.19 -16.73
CA PHE A 36 1.53 23.36 -17.40
C PHE A 36 1.31 22.07 -16.61
N SER A 37 0.05 21.65 -16.50
CA SER A 37 -0.36 20.46 -15.76
C SER A 37 -1.26 19.57 -16.62
N ILE A 38 -1.05 18.26 -16.50
CA ILE A 38 -1.91 17.22 -17.03
C ILE A 38 -2.49 16.46 -15.84
N SER A 39 -3.82 16.39 -15.76
CA SER A 39 -4.55 15.58 -14.80
C SER A 39 -5.26 14.42 -15.50
N ASN A 40 -5.45 13.32 -14.79
CA ASN A 40 -6.12 12.11 -15.31
C ASN A 40 -5.58 11.72 -16.71
N ALA A 41 -4.28 11.48 -16.78
CA ALA A 41 -3.58 11.15 -18.03
C ALA A 41 -4.13 9.84 -18.63
N GLN A 42 -4.28 9.82 -19.94
CA GLN A 42 -4.82 8.70 -20.71
C GLN A 42 -3.78 8.19 -21.70
N PRO A 43 -3.78 6.91 -22.10
CA PRO A 43 -2.82 6.40 -23.09
C PRO A 43 -2.80 7.20 -24.41
N ALA A 44 -3.95 7.75 -24.82
CA ALA A 44 -4.08 8.57 -26.01
C ALA A 44 -3.43 9.97 -25.90
N ASP A 45 -3.03 10.39 -24.69
CA ASP A 45 -2.32 11.64 -24.45
C ASP A 45 -0.81 11.52 -24.72
N GLN A 46 -0.29 10.30 -24.88
CA GLN A 46 1.11 10.09 -25.20
C GLN A 46 1.46 10.73 -26.54
N GLY A 47 2.57 11.48 -26.56
CA GLY A 47 3.05 12.13 -27.77
C GLY A 47 3.92 13.35 -27.51
N GLU A 48 4.23 14.03 -28.60
CA GLU A 48 5.05 15.25 -28.60
C GLU A 48 4.15 16.49 -28.65
N TYR A 49 4.35 17.40 -27.70
CA TYR A 49 3.64 18.66 -27.61
C TYR A 49 4.59 19.82 -27.87
N GLU A 50 4.10 20.83 -28.57
CA GLU A 50 4.85 22.04 -28.86
C GLU A 50 4.22 23.23 -28.12
N PHE A 51 5.06 24.02 -27.46
CA PHE A 51 4.62 25.27 -26.87
C PHE A 51 4.59 26.39 -27.92
N ARG A 52 3.54 27.20 -27.91
CA ARG A 52 3.35 28.30 -28.86
C ARG A 52 2.81 29.54 -28.14
N ILE A 53 3.42 30.68 -28.44
CA ILE A 53 2.99 31.99 -27.95
C ILE A 53 2.30 32.73 -29.08
N GLU A 54 1.14 33.31 -28.79
CA GLU A 54 0.43 34.23 -29.67
C GLU A 54 0.11 35.53 -28.93
N ALA A 55 0.63 36.66 -29.41
CA ALA A 55 0.43 37.99 -28.85
C ALA A 55 0.23 39.02 -29.98
N GLY A 56 -1.03 39.33 -30.30
CA GLY A 56 -1.36 40.17 -31.45
C GLY A 56 -0.93 39.51 -32.77
N SER A 57 -0.02 40.16 -33.50
CA SER A 57 0.58 39.60 -34.73
C SER A 57 1.75 38.67 -34.45
N LEU A 58 2.33 38.68 -33.24
CA LEU A 58 3.43 37.81 -32.88
C LEU A 58 2.92 36.38 -32.71
N LYS A 59 3.46 35.46 -33.51
CA LYS A 59 3.20 34.03 -33.44
C LYS A 59 4.52 33.30 -33.45
N TYR A 60 4.86 32.64 -32.34
CA TYR A 60 6.13 31.93 -32.20
C TYR A 60 5.91 30.54 -31.63
N SER A 61 6.46 29.51 -32.28
CA SER A 61 6.34 28.11 -31.86
C SER A 61 7.72 27.55 -31.52
N TYR A 62 7.85 26.90 -30.38
CA TYR A 62 9.11 26.36 -29.87
C TYR A 62 9.37 24.97 -30.45
N SER A 63 9.51 24.85 -31.77
CA SER A 63 9.54 23.56 -32.47
C SER A 63 10.73 22.68 -32.12
N ARG A 64 11.81 23.28 -31.63
CA ARG A 64 13.05 22.62 -31.22
C ARG A 64 12.96 22.00 -29.81
N TYR A 65 12.11 22.55 -28.95
CA TYR A 65 11.98 22.15 -27.54
C TYR A 65 10.57 21.60 -27.31
N ARG A 66 10.35 20.39 -27.83
CA ARG A 66 9.08 19.69 -27.68
C ARG A 66 9.01 19.02 -26.32
N LEU A 67 7.82 19.03 -25.73
CA LEU A 67 7.50 18.27 -24.53
C LEU A 67 7.09 16.87 -24.95
N SER A 68 7.91 15.88 -24.58
CA SER A 68 7.58 14.47 -24.72
C SER A 68 6.75 14.02 -23.53
N VAL A 69 5.50 13.61 -23.77
CA VAL A 69 4.63 13.02 -22.74
C VAL A 69 4.59 11.52 -22.97
N SER A 70 5.07 10.77 -21.99
CA SER A 70 4.92 9.32 -21.90
C SER A 70 3.86 9.01 -20.85
N VAL A 71 2.91 8.14 -21.18
CA VAL A 71 1.87 7.69 -20.25
C VAL A 71 2.07 6.21 -20.00
N THR A 72 2.44 5.88 -18.77
CA THR A 72 2.65 4.50 -18.34
C THR A 72 1.55 4.08 -17.38
N ASP A 73 1.26 2.78 -17.35
CA ASP A 73 0.42 2.21 -16.29
C ASP A 73 1.03 2.49 -14.92
N LEU A 74 0.17 2.61 -13.90
CA LEU A 74 0.60 2.86 -12.54
C LEU A 74 0.89 1.51 -11.85
N PRO A 75 2.17 1.15 -11.68
CA PRO A 75 2.53 -0.18 -11.18
C PRO A 75 2.15 -0.36 -9.71
N GLU A 76 1.78 -1.58 -9.34
CA GLU A 76 1.37 -1.92 -7.97
C GLU A 76 2.49 -1.69 -6.95
N PRO A 77 2.20 -1.20 -5.74
CA PRO A 77 3.21 -1.10 -4.70
C PRO A 77 3.63 -2.48 -4.20
N THR A 78 4.79 -2.56 -3.54
CA THR A 78 5.26 -3.80 -2.92
C THR A 78 5.10 -3.74 -1.40
N ILE A 79 4.55 -4.79 -0.80
CA ILE A 79 4.50 -4.95 0.66
C ILE A 79 5.56 -5.98 1.08
N SER A 80 6.34 -5.66 2.11
CA SER A 80 7.38 -6.54 2.64
C SER A 80 7.51 -6.44 4.17
N PRO A 81 8.03 -7.47 4.86
CA PRO A 81 8.31 -8.81 4.34
C PRO A 81 7.03 -9.58 3.98
N VAL A 82 7.11 -10.40 2.93
CA VAL A 82 6.07 -11.38 2.60
C VAL A 82 6.44 -12.67 3.31
N GLY A 83 5.69 -13.07 4.33
CA GLY A 83 6.01 -14.27 5.09
C GLY A 83 5.14 -14.48 6.31
N GLU A 84 5.45 -15.53 7.06
CA GLU A 84 4.71 -15.89 8.24
C GLU A 84 4.99 -14.93 9.40
N LEU A 85 3.92 -14.38 9.95
CA LEU A 85 3.94 -13.51 11.12
C LEU A 85 3.78 -14.36 12.38
N ILE A 86 4.36 -13.92 13.50
CA ILE A 86 4.22 -14.62 14.78
C ILE A 86 3.21 -13.88 15.64
N ALA A 87 2.16 -14.58 16.07
CA ALA A 87 1.14 -14.02 16.95
C ALA A 87 1.77 -13.41 18.22
N GLY A 88 1.36 -12.20 18.57
CA GLY A 88 1.82 -11.47 19.75
C GLY A 88 3.24 -10.90 19.65
N LYS A 89 3.93 -11.04 18.51
CA LYS A 89 5.25 -10.42 18.30
C LYS A 89 5.13 -9.21 17.37
N PRO A 90 5.58 -8.02 17.80
CA PRO A 90 5.54 -6.85 16.95
C PRO A 90 6.46 -7.04 15.73
N ILE A 91 5.99 -6.55 14.59
CA ILE A 91 6.74 -6.54 13.33
C ILE A 91 6.46 -5.24 12.57
N THR A 92 7.44 -4.82 11.78
CA THR A 92 7.29 -3.74 10.82
C THR A 92 7.00 -4.29 9.43
N LEU A 93 5.91 -3.84 8.82
CA LEU A 93 5.60 -4.06 7.42
C LEU A 93 5.82 -2.76 6.64
N THR A 94 6.48 -2.87 5.50
CA THR A 94 6.85 -1.74 4.64
C THR A 94 6.09 -1.84 3.33
N CYS A 95 5.36 -0.80 2.98
CA CYS A 95 4.84 -0.59 1.64
C CYS A 95 5.74 0.37 0.87
N THR A 96 6.24 -0.09 -0.28
CA THR A 96 7.12 0.68 -1.16
C THR A 96 6.39 0.94 -2.47
N ALA A 97 6.15 2.22 -2.77
CA ALA A 97 5.62 2.62 -4.06
C ALA A 97 6.70 2.51 -5.15
N HIS A 98 6.30 2.54 -6.42
CA HIS A 98 7.28 2.59 -7.50
C HIS A 98 7.93 3.98 -7.62
N PRO A 99 9.19 4.07 -8.06
CA PRO A 99 9.87 5.35 -8.25
C PRO A 99 9.14 6.23 -9.28
N ALA A 100 8.80 7.45 -8.88
CA ALA A 100 8.11 8.44 -9.71
C ALA A 100 9.02 9.66 -10.00
N PRO A 101 8.75 10.45 -11.05
CA PRO A 101 9.48 11.68 -11.31
C PRO A 101 9.46 12.65 -10.12
N GLN A 102 10.45 13.53 -10.04
CA GLN A 102 10.55 14.51 -8.96
C GLN A 102 9.28 15.38 -8.86
N GLY A 103 8.78 15.57 -7.64
CA GLY A 103 7.52 16.28 -7.36
C GLY A 103 6.26 15.41 -7.38
N CYS A 104 6.33 14.17 -7.86
CA CYS A 104 5.21 13.22 -7.80
C CYS A 104 5.25 12.40 -6.50
N LYS A 105 4.74 12.97 -5.41
CA LYS A 105 4.61 12.28 -4.13
C LYS A 105 3.38 11.37 -4.10
N GLY A 106 3.58 10.10 -3.77
CA GLY A 106 2.49 9.16 -3.51
C GLY A 106 2.02 9.25 -2.07
N ASN A 107 0.71 9.40 -1.86
CA ASN A 107 0.10 9.25 -0.54
C ASN A 107 -0.23 7.78 -0.29
N ILE A 108 0.30 7.21 0.80
CA ILE A 108 0.16 5.79 1.12
C ILE A 108 -0.86 5.60 2.24
N THR A 109 -1.81 4.70 2.04
CA THR A 109 -2.80 4.30 3.04
C THR A 109 -2.85 2.79 3.17
N TRP A 110 -3.23 2.33 4.36
CA TRP A 110 -3.34 0.91 4.69
C TRP A 110 -4.80 0.55 4.98
N GLY A 111 -5.22 -0.61 4.49
CA GLY A 111 -6.53 -1.20 4.74
C GLY A 111 -6.39 -2.64 5.20
N GLY A 112 -7.22 -3.07 6.15
CA GLY A 112 -7.16 -4.42 6.70
C GLY A 112 -7.80 -4.50 8.07
N ARG A 113 -7.84 -5.70 8.64
CA ARG A 113 -8.41 -5.95 9.99
C ARG A 113 -7.38 -5.83 11.11
N ILE A 114 -6.09 -5.83 10.77
CA ILE A 114 -4.99 -5.75 11.73
C ILE A 114 -4.93 -4.36 12.36
N ASN A 115 -4.68 -4.31 13.67
CA ASN A 115 -4.50 -3.04 14.37
C ASN A 115 -3.12 -2.46 14.10
N ILE A 116 -3.08 -1.25 13.54
CA ILE A 116 -1.85 -0.53 13.26
C ILE A 116 -1.49 0.31 14.48
N GLU A 117 -0.32 0.06 15.06
CA GLU A 117 0.14 0.74 16.27
C GLU A 117 0.85 2.06 15.94
N ASN A 118 1.71 2.03 14.92
CA ASN A 118 2.48 3.18 14.47
C ASN A 118 2.57 3.20 12.94
N ILE A 119 2.68 4.40 12.37
CA ILE A 119 2.86 4.64 10.93
C ILE A 119 3.97 5.66 10.74
N SER A 120 4.93 5.36 9.88
CA SER A 120 6.00 6.26 9.46
C SER A 120 6.02 6.35 7.93
N ASN A 121 5.83 7.56 7.40
CA ASN A 121 5.86 7.81 5.95
C ASN A 121 7.09 8.65 5.60
N TYR A 122 7.85 8.22 4.61
CA TYR A 122 9.06 8.91 4.17
C TYR A 122 9.32 8.68 2.67
N GLU A 123 10.31 9.40 2.16
CA GLU A 123 10.67 9.40 0.74
C GLU A 123 12.13 9.03 0.57
N ARG A 124 12.43 8.37 -0.55
CA ARG A 124 13.80 8.09 -0.98
C ARG A 124 13.99 8.58 -2.40
N GLU A 125 15.00 9.41 -2.61
CA GLU A 125 15.39 9.89 -3.93
C GLU A 125 16.59 9.08 -4.45
N ASP A 126 16.53 8.69 -5.73
CA ASP A 126 17.64 8.03 -6.41
C ASP A 126 18.57 9.03 -7.12
N GLN A 127 19.69 8.54 -7.66
CA GLN A 127 20.67 9.39 -8.36
C GLN A 127 20.11 10.05 -9.63
N ALA A 128 19.01 9.53 -10.18
CA ALA A 128 18.32 10.07 -11.35
C ALA A 128 17.22 11.09 -10.96
N GLY A 129 17.08 11.42 -9.68
CA GLY A 129 16.07 12.34 -9.16
C GLY A 129 14.66 11.75 -9.10
N LYS A 130 14.51 10.42 -9.18
CA LYS A 130 13.21 9.77 -8.97
C LYS A 130 12.95 9.60 -7.49
N VAL A 131 11.71 9.90 -7.08
CA VAL A 131 11.27 9.84 -5.69
C VAL A 131 10.42 8.58 -5.49
N THR A 132 10.74 7.83 -4.43
CA THR A 132 10.04 6.63 -4.00
C THR A 132 9.35 6.92 -2.67
N SER A 133 8.02 6.88 -2.64
CA SER A 133 7.25 7.02 -1.40
C SER A 133 7.19 5.68 -0.66
N ILE A 134 7.44 5.71 0.64
CA ILE A 134 7.53 4.52 1.50
C ILE A 134 6.71 4.73 2.78
N SER A 135 6.03 3.68 3.23
CA SER A 135 5.26 3.67 4.48
C SER A 135 5.60 2.44 5.29
N ASP A 136 6.08 2.64 6.51
CA ASP A 136 6.36 1.59 7.49
C ASP A 136 5.26 1.59 8.55
N ILE A 137 4.63 0.44 8.76
CA ILE A 137 3.65 0.22 9.82
C ILE A 137 4.16 -0.78 10.83
N THR A 138 3.95 -0.50 12.12
CA THR A 138 4.20 -1.48 13.19
C THR A 138 2.87 -2.11 13.60
N VAL A 139 2.86 -3.44 13.65
CA VAL A 139 1.68 -4.23 14.00
C VAL A 139 2.07 -5.36 14.95
N THR A 140 1.18 -5.69 15.88
CA THR A 140 1.26 -6.92 16.67
C THR A 140 0.12 -7.84 16.25
N PRO A 141 0.38 -8.84 15.38
CA PRO A 141 -0.66 -9.67 14.82
C PRO A 141 -1.22 -10.65 15.86
N SER A 142 -2.49 -10.97 15.75
CA SER A 142 -3.18 -12.00 16.50
C SER A 142 -3.64 -13.14 15.58
N GLN A 143 -3.92 -14.31 16.14
CA GLN A 143 -4.42 -15.45 15.34
C GLN A 143 -5.73 -15.13 14.63
N ARG A 144 -6.49 -14.11 15.07
CA ARG A 144 -7.75 -13.69 14.44
C ARG A 144 -7.54 -13.06 13.06
N GLU A 145 -6.35 -12.55 12.79
CA GLU A 145 -6.00 -11.95 11.49
C GLU A 145 -5.39 -12.96 10.51
N HIS A 146 -5.23 -14.23 10.90
CA HIS A 146 -4.77 -15.27 9.98
C HIS A 146 -5.72 -15.39 8.76
N ASN A 147 -5.15 -15.46 7.55
CA ASN A 147 -5.83 -15.43 6.27
C ASN A 147 -6.65 -14.16 5.98
N SER A 148 -6.45 -13.08 6.75
CA SER A 148 -7.05 -11.79 6.43
C SER A 148 -6.16 -10.99 5.48
N PRO A 149 -6.75 -10.15 4.59
CA PRO A 149 -5.99 -9.32 3.70
C PRO A 149 -5.45 -8.07 4.42
N LEU A 150 -4.24 -7.67 4.03
CA LEU A 150 -3.67 -6.36 4.29
C LEU A 150 -3.36 -5.70 2.95
N THR A 151 -3.99 -4.56 2.72
CA THR A 151 -3.91 -3.79 1.48
C THR A 151 -3.15 -2.51 1.71
N CYS A 152 -2.15 -2.24 0.88
CA CYS A 152 -1.53 -0.94 0.76
C CYS A 152 -2.04 -0.24 -0.50
N THR A 153 -2.50 0.99 -0.39
CA THR A 153 -2.93 1.82 -1.51
C THR A 153 -2.02 3.03 -1.64
N VAL A 154 -1.52 3.29 -2.83
CA VAL A 154 -0.73 4.48 -3.15
C VAL A 154 -1.51 5.37 -4.11
N THR A 155 -1.65 6.64 -3.76
CA THR A 155 -2.40 7.63 -4.55
C THR A 155 -1.47 8.74 -5.03
N TYR A 156 -1.39 8.92 -6.35
CA TYR A 156 -0.67 10.00 -7.03
C TYR A 156 -1.66 10.93 -7.70
N SER A 157 -1.75 12.19 -7.24
CA SER A 157 -2.60 13.23 -7.86
C SER A 157 -4.04 12.76 -8.17
N GLY A 158 -4.63 11.97 -7.26
CA GLY A 158 -5.99 11.42 -7.37
C GLY A 158 -6.13 10.08 -8.09
N VAL A 159 -5.06 9.54 -8.69
CA VAL A 159 -5.03 8.20 -9.28
C VAL A 159 -4.39 7.22 -8.30
N SER A 160 -5.05 6.10 -8.01
CA SER A 160 -4.59 5.13 -7.02
C SER A 160 -4.27 3.77 -7.62
N THR A 161 -3.23 3.13 -7.08
CA THR A 161 -2.91 1.72 -7.28
C THR A 161 -2.82 1.05 -5.91
N ASN A 162 -3.02 -0.26 -5.84
CA ASN A 162 -2.94 -0.98 -4.57
C ASN A 162 -2.32 -2.36 -4.74
N SER A 163 -1.83 -2.91 -3.64
CA SER A 163 -1.40 -4.29 -3.53
C SER A 163 -1.92 -4.87 -2.24
N SER A 164 -2.28 -6.16 -2.25
CA SER A 164 -2.81 -6.87 -1.09
C SER A 164 -2.05 -8.15 -0.83
N ILE A 165 -1.64 -8.36 0.42
CA ILE A 165 -1.07 -9.62 0.89
C ILE A 165 -2.04 -10.32 1.82
N THR A 166 -1.96 -11.66 1.87
CA THR A 166 -2.71 -12.45 2.84
C THR A 166 -1.82 -12.73 4.05
N LEU A 167 -2.30 -12.40 5.26
CA LEU A 167 -1.51 -12.53 6.49
C LEU A 167 -1.46 -14.00 6.95
N GLY A 168 -0.27 -14.61 6.91
CA GLY A 168 -0.02 -15.93 7.48
C GLY A 168 0.42 -15.83 8.94
N VAL A 169 -0.51 -15.77 9.90
CA VAL A 169 -0.17 -15.67 11.34
C VAL A 169 -0.01 -17.06 11.99
N GLN A 170 1.10 -17.27 12.67
CA GLN A 170 1.46 -18.50 13.39
C GLN A 170 1.45 -18.30 14.90
N CYS A 171 0.91 -19.28 15.63
CA CYS A 171 1.03 -19.36 17.08
C CYS A 171 2.29 -20.15 17.47
N LYS A 172 3.26 -19.49 18.10
CA LYS A 172 4.33 -20.20 18.81
C LYS A 172 3.86 -20.52 20.23
N PHE A 173 3.28 -21.70 20.41
CA PHE A 173 3.01 -22.22 21.74
C PHE A 173 4.35 -22.61 22.40
N PRO A 174 4.67 -22.09 23.61
CA PRO A 174 5.80 -22.62 24.35
C PRO A 174 5.48 -24.05 24.77
N LEU A 175 6.18 -25.03 24.20
CA LEU A 175 6.09 -26.46 24.53
C LEU A 175 6.12 -26.72 26.04
N PHE A 176 6.82 -25.88 26.80
CA PHE A 176 6.88 -25.94 28.26
C PHE A 176 5.49 -25.91 28.94
N LEU A 177 4.52 -25.15 28.42
CA LEU A 177 3.17 -25.10 29.02
C LEU A 177 2.38 -26.39 28.76
N PHE A 178 2.60 -27.07 27.64
CA PHE A 178 2.00 -28.38 27.39
C PHE A 178 2.57 -29.44 28.34
N PHE A 179 3.90 -29.47 28.53
CA PHE A 179 4.51 -30.41 29.46
C PHE A 179 4.11 -30.14 30.92
N THR A 180 4.04 -28.88 31.36
CA THR A 180 3.57 -28.56 32.72
C THR A 180 2.09 -28.88 32.91
N HIS A 181 1.23 -28.62 31.92
CA HIS A 181 -0.19 -28.94 32.02
C HIS A 181 -0.46 -30.45 31.95
N ILE A 182 0.27 -31.20 31.12
CA ILE A 182 0.20 -32.67 31.06
C ILE A 182 0.77 -33.28 32.34
N THR A 183 1.93 -32.84 32.83
CA THR A 183 2.49 -33.34 34.11
C THR A 183 1.61 -32.97 35.30
N TYR A 184 1.00 -31.78 35.33
CA TYR A 184 0.04 -31.39 36.35
C TYR A 184 -1.24 -32.25 36.32
N LEU A 185 -1.77 -32.52 35.12
CA LEU A 185 -2.92 -33.42 34.96
C LEU A 185 -2.58 -34.85 35.37
N LEU A 186 -1.40 -35.37 34.98
CA LEU A 186 -0.93 -36.71 35.35
C LEU A 186 -0.66 -36.83 36.85
N THR A 187 -0.03 -35.82 37.49
CA THR A 187 0.20 -35.80 38.94
C THR A 187 -1.12 -35.64 39.71
N SER A 188 -2.06 -34.83 39.23
CA SER A 188 -3.41 -34.72 39.80
C SER A 188 -4.19 -36.04 39.67
N LEU A 189 -4.13 -36.71 38.51
CA LEU A 189 -4.73 -38.04 38.34
C LEU A 189 -4.07 -39.07 39.27
N TYR A 190 -2.75 -39.04 39.38
CA TYR A 190 -2.00 -39.93 40.27
C TYR A 190 -2.39 -39.71 41.73
N PHE A 191 -2.48 -38.46 42.19
CA PHE A 191 -2.94 -38.12 43.54
C PHE A 191 -4.41 -38.48 43.77
N LYS A 192 -5.29 -38.30 42.78
CA LYS A 192 -6.68 -38.78 42.85
C LYS A 192 -6.74 -40.31 42.98
N CYS A 193 -5.96 -41.04 42.18
CA CYS A 193 -5.82 -42.50 42.32
C CYS A 193 -5.27 -42.89 43.70
N LEU A 194 -4.26 -42.19 44.20
CA LEU A 194 -3.66 -42.45 45.49
C LEU A 194 -4.67 -42.19 46.63
N LEU A 195 -5.42 -41.10 46.59
CA LEU A 195 -6.51 -40.84 47.55
C LEU A 195 -7.63 -41.89 47.46
N ILE A 196 -7.94 -42.42 46.28
CA ILE A 196 -8.89 -43.53 46.13
C ILE A 196 -8.32 -44.81 46.76
N CYS A 197 -7.02 -45.09 46.59
CA CYS A 197 -6.36 -46.26 47.17
C CYS A 197 -6.18 -46.17 48.70
N PHE A 198 -5.90 -44.99 49.26
CA PHE A 198 -5.76 -44.80 50.71
C PHE A 198 -7.08 -44.50 51.43
N GLY A 199 -8.13 -44.11 50.71
CA GLY A 199 -9.49 -43.92 51.24
C GLY A 199 -10.32 -45.20 51.37
N TYR A 200 -9.84 -46.33 50.82
CA TYR A 200 -10.53 -47.62 50.89
C TYR A 200 -9.76 -48.65 51.71
N ILE A 201 -9.66 -48.40 53.02
CA ILE A 201 -9.68 -49.47 54.02
C ILE A 201 -11.09 -49.42 54.64
N GLY A 202 -12.06 -49.99 53.95
CA GLY A 202 -13.46 -50.00 54.38
C GLY A 202 -14.39 -50.37 53.24
N SER A 203 -14.79 -51.64 53.23
CA SER A 203 -15.75 -52.28 52.33
C SER A 203 -16.86 -51.37 51.80
N ILE A 204 -17.13 -51.39 50.49
CA ILE A 204 -18.47 -51.47 49.88
C ILE A 204 -18.32 -51.82 48.40
N CYS A 205 -19.09 -52.82 47.99
CA CYS A 205 -19.23 -53.37 46.65
C CYS A 205 -19.87 -52.36 45.70
N CYS A 206 -19.38 -52.20 44.47
CA CYS A 206 -20.18 -51.66 43.37
C CYS A 206 -19.82 -52.30 42.02
N LYS A 207 -20.89 -52.54 41.29
CA LYS A 207 -21.10 -53.38 40.11
C LYS A 207 -20.47 -52.78 38.85
N VAL A 208 -19.84 -53.62 38.03
CA VAL A 208 -19.43 -53.30 36.65
C VAL A 208 -20.62 -53.56 35.74
N GLU A 209 -21.05 -52.55 35.00
CA GLU A 209 -21.84 -52.71 33.77
C GLU A 209 -21.04 -52.10 32.62
N LEU A 210 -21.02 -52.83 31.51
CA LEU A 210 -20.16 -52.66 30.32
C LEU A 210 -20.43 -51.36 29.56
#